data_AF-A0A6P5Q2F1-F1
#
_entry.id   AF-A0A6P5Q2F1-F1
#
_cell.length_a   1.000
_cell.length_b   1.000
_cell.length_c   1.000
_cell.angle_alpha   90.00
_cell.angle_beta   90.00
_cell.angle_gamma   90.00
#
_symmetry.space_group_name_H-M   'P 1'
#
loop_
_entity.id
_entity.type
_entity.pdbx_description
1 polymer ?
#
loop_
_entity_poly.entity_id
_entity_poly.type
_entity_poly.pdbx_seq_one_letter_code
_entity_poly.pdbx_strand_id
1 'polypeptide(L)'
;MAPAVDRKGYWGPTTSTLDWCEENYVVTLFVAEFWNTVSNLIMIIPPIFGAIQGVRDRLEKRYIAAYLALTVVGMGSWCFHMTLKYEMQLLDELPMIYSCCIFVYCMFECFKTKSSINYHLLFTLFLYSLTVTTIYLKVKEPIFHQVMYGMLVFTLVLRSIYIVTWVYPWLRGLGYTSLTVFLLGFLLWNIDNIFCDSLRNFRKRVPPVLGVTTQFHAWWHILTGLGSYLHILFSLYTRTLYLRYRPKVKFLFGIWPAVMFEPQRKH
;
A
#
# COMPACT_ATOMS: atom_id res chain seq x y z
N MET A 1 11.44 30.24 -16.79
CA MET A 1 10.46 29.13 -16.80
C MET A 1 9.18 29.67 -16.19
N ALA A 2 8.05 29.56 -16.87
CA ALA A 2 6.76 29.94 -16.28
C ALA A 2 6.51 29.05 -15.05
N PRO A 3 5.96 29.60 -13.94
CA PRO A 3 5.65 28.80 -12.76
C PRO A 3 4.74 27.63 -13.15
N ALA A 4 4.98 26.46 -12.54
CA ALA A 4 4.02 25.36 -12.58
C ALA A 4 2.72 25.87 -11.95
N VAL A 5 1.69 26.00 -12.76
CA VAL A 5 0.33 26.38 -12.37
C VAL A 5 -0.58 25.34 -13.00
N ASP A 6 -1.61 24.95 -12.26
CA ASP A 6 -2.62 24.00 -12.70
C ASP A 6 -3.15 24.36 -14.10
N ARG A 7 -3.30 23.34 -14.95
CA ARG A 7 -3.77 23.48 -16.33
C ARG A 7 -5.11 22.78 -16.52
N LYS A 8 -5.88 23.22 -17.51
CA LYS A 8 -7.09 22.51 -17.94
C LYS A 8 -6.69 21.18 -18.58
N GLY A 9 -6.99 20.07 -17.91
CA GLY A 9 -6.66 18.73 -18.37
C GLY A 9 -7.75 18.04 -19.18
N TYR A 10 -7.39 16.87 -19.73
CA TYR A 10 -8.23 16.05 -20.61
C TYR A 10 -9.49 15.50 -19.94
N TRP A 11 -9.41 15.12 -18.65
CA TRP A 11 -10.50 14.43 -17.94
C TRP A 11 -11.61 15.36 -17.43
N GLY A 12 -11.56 16.65 -17.72
CA GLY A 12 -12.52 17.65 -17.22
C GLY A 12 -12.21 18.14 -15.80
N PRO A 13 -13.17 18.81 -15.12
CA PRO A 13 -12.92 19.43 -13.82
C PRO A 13 -12.72 18.40 -12.70
N THR A 14 -11.99 18.76 -11.66
CA THR A 14 -11.81 17.92 -10.46
C THR A 14 -13.15 17.75 -9.73
N THR A 15 -13.53 16.51 -9.42
CA THR A 15 -14.77 16.20 -8.67
C THR A 15 -14.51 15.42 -7.38
N SER A 16 -13.26 15.02 -7.14
CA SER A 16 -12.82 14.43 -5.89
C SER A 16 -13.01 15.39 -4.72
N THR A 17 -13.11 14.82 -3.52
CA THR A 17 -13.21 15.58 -2.26
C THR A 17 -11.88 16.21 -1.84
N LEU A 18 -10.78 15.73 -2.40
CA LEU A 18 -9.42 16.23 -2.17
C LEU A 18 -8.60 16.26 -3.46
N ASP A 19 -7.62 17.16 -3.48
CA ASP A 19 -6.64 17.44 -4.53
C ASP A 19 -5.30 17.63 -3.83
N TRP A 20 -4.23 16.96 -4.29
CA TRP A 20 -2.98 16.92 -3.54
C TRP A 20 -2.05 18.07 -3.93
N CYS A 21 -0.86 18.12 -3.31
CA CYS A 21 0.03 19.24 -3.51
C CYS A 21 0.74 19.25 -4.87
N GLU A 22 0.69 18.17 -5.66
CA GLU A 22 1.24 18.18 -7.02
C GLU A 22 0.40 19.11 -7.92
N GLU A 23 1.05 19.85 -8.81
CA GLU A 23 0.36 20.74 -9.74
C GLU A 23 -0.31 19.98 -10.91
N ASN A 24 -1.56 20.30 -11.18
CA ASN A 24 -2.42 19.54 -12.07
C ASN A 24 -2.09 19.75 -13.57
N TYR A 25 -1.88 18.64 -14.27
CA TYR A 25 -1.63 18.54 -15.71
C TYR A 25 -0.37 19.29 -16.19
N VAL A 26 0.62 19.50 -15.30
CA VAL A 26 1.84 20.26 -15.63
C VAL A 26 2.78 19.47 -16.55
N VAL A 27 2.94 18.16 -16.32
CA VAL A 27 3.80 17.30 -17.15
C VAL A 27 3.12 16.91 -18.47
N THR A 28 1.83 16.58 -18.41
CA THR A 28 1.03 16.18 -19.58
C THR A 28 -0.44 16.51 -19.37
N LEU A 29 -1.19 16.75 -20.45
CA LEU A 29 -2.62 17.05 -20.38
C LEU A 29 -3.49 15.81 -20.07
N PHE A 30 -2.91 14.60 -20.13
CA PHE A 30 -3.65 13.34 -19.93
C PHE A 30 -3.64 12.81 -18.49
N VAL A 31 -2.72 13.29 -17.65
CA VAL A 31 -2.51 12.81 -16.27
C VAL A 31 -2.44 14.04 -15.37
N ALA A 32 -3.35 14.13 -14.39
CA ALA A 32 -3.45 15.30 -13.51
C ALA A 32 -2.19 15.44 -12.64
N GLU A 33 -1.95 14.50 -11.75
CA GLU A 33 -0.78 14.53 -10.85
C GLU A 33 0.22 13.46 -11.31
N PHE A 34 1.13 13.85 -12.21
CA PHE A 34 1.97 12.89 -12.93
C PHE A 34 2.85 12.03 -12.01
N TRP A 35 3.54 12.63 -11.04
CA TRP A 35 4.45 11.93 -10.14
C TRP A 35 3.70 11.08 -9.12
N ASN A 36 2.61 11.61 -8.56
CA ASN A 36 1.68 10.84 -7.72
C ASN A 36 1.10 9.66 -8.50
N THR A 37 0.85 9.82 -9.79
CA THR A 37 0.34 8.75 -10.65
C THR A 37 1.37 7.65 -10.90
N VAL A 38 2.55 7.98 -11.45
CA VAL A 38 3.53 6.97 -11.87
C VAL A 38 4.24 6.28 -10.71
N SER A 39 4.29 6.93 -9.54
CA SER A 39 4.84 6.33 -8.32
C SER A 39 4.08 5.07 -7.88
N ASN A 40 2.80 4.94 -8.27
CA ASN A 40 1.97 3.77 -7.97
C ASN A 40 2.44 2.46 -8.63
N LEU A 41 3.32 2.52 -9.64
CA LEU A 41 3.85 1.31 -10.29
C LEU A 41 4.52 0.34 -9.31
N ILE A 42 5.07 0.83 -8.21
CA ILE A 42 5.66 0.02 -7.13
C ILE A 42 4.61 -0.80 -6.33
N MET A 43 3.35 -0.36 -6.33
CA MET A 43 2.23 -1.08 -5.74
C MET A 43 1.55 -2.00 -6.75
N ILE A 44 1.85 -1.86 -8.04
CA ILE A 44 1.24 -2.66 -9.11
C ILE A 44 2.17 -3.80 -9.52
N ILE A 45 3.33 -3.47 -10.08
CA ILE A 45 4.20 -4.43 -10.76
C ILE A 45 4.74 -5.48 -9.78
N PRO A 46 5.39 -5.11 -8.67
CA PRO A 46 5.99 -6.11 -7.80
C PRO A 46 4.99 -7.03 -7.07
N PRO A 47 3.83 -6.55 -6.57
CA PRO A 47 2.80 -7.41 -6.03
C PRO A 47 2.19 -8.38 -7.07
N ILE A 48 2.04 -7.99 -8.34
CA ILE A 48 1.62 -8.91 -9.41
C ILE A 48 2.60 -10.08 -9.53
N PHE A 49 3.92 -9.80 -9.57
CA PHE A 49 4.93 -10.86 -9.59
C PHE A 49 4.85 -11.74 -8.34
N GLY A 50 4.63 -11.15 -7.17
CA GLY A 50 4.39 -11.88 -5.92
C GLY A 50 3.18 -12.82 -5.98
N ALA A 51 2.07 -12.37 -6.59
CA ALA A 51 0.87 -13.19 -6.78
C ALA A 51 1.13 -14.35 -7.76
N ILE A 52 1.76 -14.09 -8.90
CA ILE A 52 2.10 -15.12 -9.91
C ILE A 52 3.02 -16.18 -9.29
N GLN A 53 4.05 -15.75 -8.56
CA GLN A 53 4.94 -16.67 -7.85
C GLN A 53 4.17 -17.44 -6.78
N GLY A 54 3.28 -16.78 -6.03
CA GLY A 54 2.46 -17.44 -5.02
C GLY A 54 1.55 -18.54 -5.58
N VAL A 55 1.03 -18.37 -6.79
CA VAL A 55 0.29 -19.43 -7.50
C VAL A 55 1.21 -20.58 -7.88
N ARG A 56 2.40 -20.29 -8.45
CA ARG A 56 3.38 -21.30 -8.86
C ARG A 56 3.89 -22.14 -7.67
N ASP A 57 4.15 -21.48 -6.54
CA ASP A 57 4.64 -22.09 -5.30
C ASP A 57 3.51 -22.73 -4.46
N ARG A 58 2.26 -22.69 -4.96
CA ARG A 58 1.06 -23.25 -4.32
C ARG A 58 0.83 -22.73 -2.89
N LEU A 59 0.96 -21.42 -2.71
CA LEU A 59 0.71 -20.76 -1.43
C LEU A 59 -0.75 -20.80 -1.02
N GLU A 60 -0.99 -20.60 0.28
CA GLU A 60 -2.36 -20.43 0.77
C GLU A 60 -3.01 -19.22 0.09
N LYS A 61 -4.24 -19.39 -0.41
CA LYS A 61 -4.97 -18.40 -1.23
C LYS A 61 -4.99 -16.99 -0.62
N ARG A 62 -5.01 -16.89 0.71
CA ARG A 62 -4.98 -15.61 1.45
C ARG A 62 -3.73 -14.75 1.15
N TYR A 63 -2.58 -15.36 0.89
CA TYR A 63 -1.36 -14.61 0.53
C TYR A 63 -1.36 -14.17 -0.93
N ILE A 64 -1.96 -14.97 -1.82
CA ILE A 64 -2.20 -14.55 -3.21
C ILE A 64 -3.18 -13.37 -3.22
N ALA A 65 -4.26 -13.46 -2.45
CA ALA A 65 -5.22 -12.38 -2.26
C ALA A 65 -4.57 -11.12 -1.68
N ALA A 66 -3.64 -11.24 -0.72
CA ALA A 66 -2.90 -10.11 -0.16
C ALA A 66 -2.10 -9.36 -1.22
N TYR A 67 -1.36 -10.06 -2.09
CA TYR A 67 -0.63 -9.43 -3.19
C TYR A 67 -1.57 -8.76 -4.19
N LEU A 68 -2.64 -9.44 -4.60
CA LEU A 68 -3.61 -8.88 -5.54
C LEU A 68 -4.34 -7.66 -4.95
N ALA A 69 -4.64 -7.68 -3.65
CA ALA A 69 -5.28 -6.55 -2.98
C ALA A 69 -4.38 -5.30 -2.99
N LEU A 70 -3.07 -5.47 -2.78
CA LEU A 70 -2.11 -4.37 -2.93
C LEU A 70 -2.02 -3.87 -4.38
N THR A 71 -2.09 -4.77 -5.37
CA THR A 71 -2.19 -4.37 -6.79
C THR A 71 -3.44 -3.53 -7.05
N VAL A 72 -4.59 -3.91 -6.50
CA VAL A 72 -5.84 -3.16 -6.65
C VAL A 72 -5.74 -1.77 -6.03
N VAL A 73 -5.12 -1.64 -4.85
CA VAL A 73 -4.81 -0.32 -4.25
C VAL A 73 -3.96 0.52 -5.22
N GLY A 74 -2.86 -0.03 -5.73
CA GLY A 74 -1.99 0.69 -6.67
C GLY A 74 -2.71 1.10 -7.97
N MET A 75 -3.56 0.23 -8.53
CA MET A 75 -4.35 0.55 -9.73
C MET A 75 -5.42 1.62 -9.44
N GLY A 76 -6.08 1.53 -8.29
CA GLY A 76 -7.04 2.54 -7.83
C GLY A 76 -6.40 3.91 -7.69
N SER A 77 -5.27 3.97 -6.97
CA SER A 77 -4.47 5.19 -6.80
C SER A 77 -4.00 5.74 -8.15
N TRP A 78 -3.51 4.89 -9.06
CA TRP A 78 -3.17 5.32 -10.43
C TRP A 78 -4.37 6.02 -11.10
N CYS A 79 -5.53 5.37 -11.12
CA CYS A 79 -6.73 5.92 -11.73
C CYS A 79 -7.18 7.23 -11.05
N PHE A 80 -7.06 7.33 -9.73
CA PHE A 80 -7.42 8.52 -8.97
C PHE A 80 -6.52 9.70 -9.33
N HIS A 81 -5.19 9.59 -9.15
CA HIS A 81 -4.26 10.68 -9.42
C HIS A 81 -4.18 11.08 -10.89
N MET A 82 -4.54 10.18 -11.80
CA MET A 82 -4.64 10.50 -13.22
C MET A 82 -5.85 11.40 -13.54
N THR A 83 -6.97 11.22 -12.83
CA THR A 83 -8.28 11.77 -13.23
C THR A 83 -8.88 12.77 -12.25
N LEU A 84 -8.53 12.70 -10.96
CA LEU A 84 -9.10 13.47 -9.84
C LEU A 84 -10.64 13.45 -9.82
N LYS A 85 -11.20 12.26 -10.05
CA LYS A 85 -12.64 12.00 -10.00
C LYS A 85 -13.03 11.27 -8.74
N TYR A 86 -14.19 11.62 -8.20
CA TYR A 86 -14.72 10.99 -6.99
C TYR A 86 -14.87 9.47 -7.14
N GLU A 87 -15.30 8.99 -8.30
CA GLU A 87 -15.46 7.55 -8.58
C GLU A 87 -14.12 6.81 -8.49
N MET A 88 -13.04 7.44 -8.95
CA MET A 88 -11.69 6.87 -8.89
C MET A 88 -11.07 7.04 -7.52
N GLN A 89 -11.41 8.11 -6.79
CA GLN A 89 -11.04 8.28 -5.37
C GLN A 89 -11.57 7.11 -4.53
N LEU A 90 -12.82 6.69 -4.75
CA LEU A 90 -13.38 5.50 -4.10
C LEU A 90 -12.63 4.21 -4.46
N LEU A 91 -12.16 4.11 -5.71
CA LEU A 91 -11.37 2.96 -6.18
C LEU A 91 -9.95 2.94 -5.59
N ASP A 92 -9.43 4.06 -5.11
CA ASP A 92 -8.18 4.14 -4.38
C ASP A 92 -8.38 3.83 -2.88
N GLU A 93 -9.22 4.62 -2.22
CA GLU A 93 -9.32 4.62 -0.76
C GLU A 93 -10.02 3.38 -0.19
N LEU A 94 -11.09 2.88 -0.83
CA LEU A 94 -11.82 1.72 -0.28
C LEU A 94 -10.99 0.43 -0.33
N PRO A 95 -10.26 0.10 -1.41
CA PRO A 95 -9.33 -1.03 -1.42
C PRO A 95 -8.23 -0.97 -0.36
N MET A 96 -7.84 0.21 0.14
CA MET A 96 -6.91 0.30 1.27
C MET A 96 -7.50 -0.39 2.52
N ILE A 97 -8.79 -0.18 2.81
CA ILE A 97 -9.48 -0.84 3.93
C ILE A 97 -9.54 -2.36 3.69
N TYR A 98 -9.96 -2.77 2.49
CA TYR A 98 -10.14 -4.19 2.16
C TYR A 98 -8.83 -4.98 2.19
N SER A 99 -7.76 -4.42 1.60
CA SER A 99 -6.42 -5.01 1.63
C SER A 99 -5.90 -5.14 3.05
N CYS A 100 -6.08 -4.10 3.87
CA CYS A 100 -5.65 -4.10 5.25
C CYS A 100 -6.43 -5.14 6.09
N CYS A 101 -7.73 -5.33 5.85
CA CYS A 101 -8.51 -6.43 6.43
C CYS A 101 -7.91 -7.81 6.05
N ILE A 102 -7.54 -8.01 4.78
CA ILE A 102 -6.89 -9.27 4.33
C ILE A 102 -5.55 -9.47 5.05
N PHE A 103 -4.75 -8.41 5.23
CA PHE A 103 -3.48 -8.47 5.95
C PHE A 103 -3.69 -8.82 7.42
N VAL A 104 -4.66 -8.19 8.09
CA VAL A 104 -5.06 -8.53 9.47
C VAL A 104 -5.43 -10.01 9.56
N TYR A 105 -6.27 -10.51 8.65
CA TYR A 105 -6.63 -11.93 8.62
C TYR A 105 -5.39 -12.83 8.49
N CYS A 106 -4.49 -12.54 7.55
CA CYS A 106 -3.26 -13.32 7.36
C CYS A 106 -2.37 -13.33 8.61
N MET A 107 -2.26 -12.20 9.30
CA MET A 107 -1.40 -12.01 10.47
C MET A 107 -1.93 -12.66 11.74
N PHE A 108 -3.25 -12.69 11.94
CA PHE A 108 -3.84 -13.38 13.08
C PHE A 108 -3.90 -14.90 12.87
N GLU A 109 -4.05 -15.33 11.62
CA GLU A 109 -4.19 -16.73 11.25
C GLU A 109 -2.86 -17.41 10.82
N CYS A 110 -1.71 -16.74 11.01
CA CYS A 110 -0.40 -17.25 10.62
C CYS A 110 0.07 -18.48 11.43
N PHE A 111 -0.43 -18.64 12.67
CA PHE A 111 -0.12 -19.76 13.58
C PHE A 111 -1.24 -20.80 13.68
N LYS A 112 -2.23 -20.77 12.78
CA LYS A 112 -3.35 -21.72 12.80
C LYS A 112 -3.07 -22.96 11.95
N THR A 113 -3.80 -24.05 12.15
CA THR A 113 -3.60 -25.27 11.36
C THR A 113 -3.86 -25.01 9.88
N LYS A 114 -3.14 -25.71 9.00
CA LYS A 114 -3.32 -25.59 7.55
C LYS A 114 -4.76 -25.96 7.19
N SER A 115 -5.35 -25.22 6.25
CA SER A 115 -6.74 -25.41 5.79
C SER A 115 -7.85 -25.12 6.82
N SER A 116 -7.53 -24.54 7.98
CA SER A 116 -8.55 -23.99 8.89
C SER A 116 -8.99 -22.60 8.44
N ILE A 117 -10.27 -22.28 8.63
CA ILE A 117 -10.86 -20.96 8.33
C ILE A 117 -11.50 -20.44 9.62
N ASN A 118 -11.09 -19.25 10.04
CA ASN A 118 -11.68 -18.56 11.18
C ASN A 118 -12.83 -17.66 10.72
N TYR A 119 -14.04 -18.23 10.66
CA TYR A 119 -15.24 -17.52 10.21
C TYR A 119 -15.61 -16.33 11.10
N HIS A 120 -15.29 -16.38 12.40
CA HIS A 120 -15.55 -15.25 13.30
C HIS A 120 -14.71 -14.03 12.89
N LEU A 121 -13.39 -14.20 12.73
CA LEU A 121 -12.52 -13.11 12.29
C LEU A 121 -12.88 -12.63 10.88
N LEU A 122 -13.18 -13.56 9.97
CA LEU A 122 -13.60 -13.24 8.60
C LEU A 122 -14.86 -12.35 8.60
N PHE A 123 -15.89 -12.75 9.36
CA PHE A 123 -17.15 -12.01 9.44
C PHE A 123 -16.97 -10.65 10.12
N THR A 124 -16.16 -10.57 11.18
CA THR A 124 -15.84 -9.29 11.84
C THR A 124 -15.17 -8.32 10.88
N LEU A 125 -14.16 -8.77 10.12
CA LEU A 125 -13.45 -7.92 9.16
C LEU A 125 -14.33 -7.53 7.97
N PHE A 126 -15.20 -8.43 7.52
CA PHE A 126 -16.19 -8.13 6.50
C PHE A 126 -17.16 -7.05 6.99
N LEU A 127 -17.76 -7.23 8.17
CA LEU A 127 -18.69 -6.26 8.75
C LEU A 127 -18.01 -4.90 8.97
N TYR A 128 -16.77 -4.89 9.49
CA TYR A 128 -15.97 -3.67 9.61
C TYR A 128 -15.85 -2.94 8.27
N SER A 129 -15.39 -3.64 7.22
CA SER A 129 -15.23 -3.04 5.91
C SER A 129 -16.54 -2.53 5.32
N LEU A 130 -17.64 -3.27 5.49
CA LEU A 130 -18.96 -2.88 5.00
C LEU A 130 -19.46 -1.62 5.71
N THR A 131 -19.29 -1.53 7.03
CA THR A 131 -19.66 -0.36 7.83
C THR A 131 -18.85 0.86 7.42
N VAL A 132 -17.53 0.74 7.30
CA VAL A 132 -16.65 1.84 6.87
C VAL A 132 -17.06 2.32 5.48
N THR A 133 -17.25 1.44 4.51
CA THR A 133 -17.67 1.79 3.16
C THR A 133 -19.02 2.50 3.15
N THR A 134 -20.01 1.98 3.90
CA THR A 134 -21.36 2.55 3.94
C THR A 134 -21.37 3.96 4.52
N ILE A 135 -20.63 4.18 5.61
CA ILE A 135 -20.52 5.51 6.23
C ILE A 135 -19.76 6.45 5.30
N TYR A 136 -18.64 6.00 4.73
CA TYR A 136 -17.80 6.82 3.87
C TYR A 136 -18.53 7.32 2.62
N LEU A 137 -19.33 6.46 1.97
CA LEU A 137 -20.14 6.84 0.81
C LEU A 137 -21.21 7.88 1.12
N LYS A 138 -21.72 7.92 2.36
CA LYS A 138 -22.76 8.86 2.79
C LYS A 138 -22.18 10.19 3.25
N VAL A 139 -21.12 10.13 4.06
CA VAL A 139 -20.56 11.29 4.77
C VAL A 139 -19.48 11.98 3.92
N LYS A 140 -18.74 11.23 3.10
CA LYS A 140 -17.69 11.73 2.18
C LYS A 140 -16.58 12.55 2.85
N GLU A 141 -16.31 12.25 4.12
CA GLU A 141 -15.27 12.92 4.91
C GLU A 141 -13.96 12.09 4.91
N PRO A 142 -12.89 12.55 4.24
CA PRO A 142 -11.66 11.77 4.09
C PRO A 142 -10.95 11.49 5.42
N ILE A 143 -11.12 12.35 6.42
CA ILE A 143 -10.57 12.14 7.77
C ILE A 143 -11.16 10.88 8.42
N PHE A 144 -12.46 10.60 8.19
CA PHE A 144 -13.08 9.37 8.69
C PHE A 144 -12.38 8.14 8.11
N HIS A 145 -12.13 8.12 6.80
CA HIS A 145 -11.39 7.04 6.15
C HIS A 145 -9.98 6.88 6.75
N GLN A 146 -9.25 7.97 6.90
CA GLN A 146 -7.87 7.95 7.44
C GLN A 146 -7.81 7.35 8.84
N VAL A 147 -8.76 7.70 9.72
CA VAL A 147 -8.83 7.13 11.08
C VAL A 147 -9.16 5.65 11.04
N MET A 148 -10.15 5.24 10.23
CA MET A 148 -10.53 3.82 10.11
C MET A 148 -9.41 2.96 9.51
N TYR A 149 -8.68 3.49 8.52
CA TYR A 149 -7.50 2.83 7.97
C TYR A 149 -6.38 2.75 9.02
N GLY A 150 -6.12 3.86 9.73
CA GLY A 150 -5.11 3.94 10.79
C GLY A 150 -5.32 2.93 11.91
N MET A 151 -6.56 2.64 12.31
CA MET A 151 -6.86 1.61 13.31
C MET A 151 -6.51 0.19 12.82
N LEU A 152 -6.77 -0.14 11.55
CA LEU A 152 -6.38 -1.43 10.98
C LEU A 152 -4.86 -1.56 10.91
N VAL A 153 -4.17 -0.51 10.46
CA VAL A 153 -2.69 -0.47 10.42
C VAL A 153 -2.10 -0.60 11.83
N PHE A 154 -2.66 0.10 12.82
CA PHE A 154 -2.23 0.00 14.22
C PHE A 154 -2.37 -1.44 14.74
N THR A 155 -3.49 -2.10 14.45
CA THR A 155 -3.72 -3.51 14.80
C THR A 155 -2.68 -4.44 14.16
N LEU A 156 -2.34 -4.21 12.90
CA LEU A 156 -1.27 -4.92 12.19
C LEU A 156 0.10 -4.71 12.82
N VAL A 157 0.41 -3.47 13.20
CA VAL A 157 1.69 -3.12 13.85
C VAL A 157 1.80 -3.82 15.19
N LEU A 158 0.78 -3.76 16.05
CA LEU A 158 0.77 -4.48 17.33
C LEU A 158 0.98 -5.98 17.15
N ARG A 159 0.28 -6.60 16.20
CA ARG A 159 0.43 -8.02 15.90
C ARG A 159 1.84 -8.35 15.38
N SER A 160 2.41 -7.47 14.57
CA SER A 160 3.77 -7.63 14.04
C SER A 160 4.82 -7.52 15.14
N ILE A 161 4.71 -6.52 16.02
CA ILE A 161 5.57 -6.33 17.20
C ILE A 161 5.51 -7.56 18.09
N TYR A 162 4.32 -8.11 18.35
CA TYR A 162 4.16 -9.34 19.11
C TYR A 162 4.97 -10.49 18.50
N ILE A 163 4.87 -10.70 17.18
CA ILE A 163 5.57 -11.79 16.50
C ILE A 163 7.08 -11.63 16.56
N VAL A 164 7.64 -10.45 16.28
CA VAL A 164 9.10 -10.22 16.29
C VAL A 164 9.70 -10.13 17.70
N THR A 165 8.87 -9.87 18.71
CA THR A 165 9.34 -9.80 20.10
C THR A 165 9.30 -11.17 20.77
N TRP A 166 8.19 -11.92 20.59
CA TRP A 166 7.91 -13.11 21.39
C TRP A 166 7.99 -14.43 20.63
N VAL A 167 7.85 -14.43 19.30
CA VAL A 167 7.73 -15.68 18.51
C VAL A 167 8.95 -15.90 17.61
N TYR A 168 9.23 -14.97 16.69
CA TYR A 168 10.31 -15.06 15.72
C TYR A 168 11.19 -13.80 15.72
N PRO A 169 12.11 -13.64 16.69
CA PRO A 169 13.06 -12.53 16.74
C PRO A 169 13.95 -12.40 15.51
N TRP A 170 14.16 -13.49 14.77
CA TRP A 170 14.92 -13.47 13.51
C TRP A 170 14.28 -12.56 12.43
N LEU A 171 12.96 -12.35 12.49
CA LEU A 171 12.24 -11.51 11.54
C LEU A 171 12.26 -10.01 11.90
N ARG A 172 12.97 -9.59 12.96
CA ARG A 172 13.05 -8.18 13.40
C ARG A 172 13.53 -7.26 12.29
N GLY A 173 14.58 -7.63 11.54
CA GLY A 173 15.10 -6.81 10.46
C GLY A 173 14.03 -6.50 9.41
N LEU A 174 13.32 -7.52 8.93
CA LEU A 174 12.25 -7.34 7.93
C LEU A 174 11.05 -6.58 8.50
N GLY A 175 10.60 -6.93 9.71
CA GLY A 175 9.44 -6.31 10.35
C GLY A 175 9.66 -4.82 10.66
N TYR A 176 10.80 -4.46 11.26
CA TYR A 176 11.11 -3.05 11.56
C TYR A 176 11.46 -2.24 10.31
N THR A 177 12.05 -2.85 9.27
CA THR A 177 12.26 -2.17 7.99
C THR A 177 10.92 -1.82 7.35
N SER A 178 9.99 -2.77 7.27
CA SER A 178 8.62 -2.53 6.77
C SER A 178 7.95 -1.38 7.52
N LEU A 179 7.99 -1.39 8.86
CA LEU A 179 7.41 -0.34 9.69
C LEU A 179 8.08 1.03 9.48
N THR A 180 9.42 1.07 9.45
CA THR A 180 10.18 2.32 9.33
C THR A 180 9.93 3.00 8.00
N VAL A 181 9.98 2.24 6.90
CA VAL A 181 9.70 2.75 5.55
C VAL A 181 8.26 3.27 5.47
N PHE A 182 7.28 2.54 6.03
CA PHE A 182 5.89 2.98 6.05
C PHE A 182 5.69 4.29 6.84
N LEU A 183 6.28 4.40 8.04
CA LEU A 183 6.22 5.61 8.87
C LEU A 183 6.94 6.80 8.22
N LEU A 184 8.06 6.57 7.54
CA LEU A 184 8.74 7.62 6.77
C LEU A 184 7.84 8.11 5.63
N GLY A 185 7.16 7.21 4.94
CA GLY A 185 6.12 7.58 3.99
C GLY A 185 5.08 8.47 4.66
N PHE A 186 4.51 8.04 5.79
CA PHE A 186 3.46 8.79 6.49
C PHE A 186 3.91 10.19 6.93
N LEU A 187 5.18 10.32 7.33
CA LEU A 187 5.78 11.61 7.61
C LEU A 187 5.81 12.50 6.36
N LEU A 188 6.28 11.98 5.22
CA LEU A 188 6.31 12.72 3.96
C LEU A 188 4.91 13.12 3.49
N TRP A 189 3.92 12.24 3.64
CA TRP A 189 2.52 12.55 3.38
C TRP A 189 2.04 13.76 4.20
N ASN A 190 2.33 13.82 5.51
CA ASN A 190 1.97 14.96 6.34
C ASN A 190 2.70 16.24 5.93
N ILE A 191 3.99 16.15 5.55
CA ILE A 191 4.75 17.31 5.08
C ILE A 191 4.15 17.87 3.79
N ASP A 192 3.75 17.00 2.85
CA ASP A 192 3.11 17.39 1.60
C ASP A 192 1.80 18.17 1.84
N ASN A 193 0.98 17.69 2.79
CA ASN A 193 -0.29 18.32 3.15
C ASN A 193 -0.11 19.65 3.91
N ILE A 194 0.76 19.68 4.92
CA ILE A 194 0.89 20.83 5.83
C ILE A 194 1.70 21.96 5.18
N PHE A 195 2.76 21.63 4.44
CA PHE A 195 3.69 22.61 3.87
C PHE A 195 3.50 22.82 2.38
N CYS A 196 2.32 22.52 1.83
CA CYS A 196 2.09 22.51 0.40
C CYS A 196 2.46 23.82 -0.30
N ASP A 197 2.01 24.97 0.23
CA ASP A 197 2.33 26.28 -0.35
C ASP A 197 3.84 26.54 -0.39
N SER A 198 4.56 26.12 0.66
CA SER A 198 6.01 26.27 0.72
C SER A 198 6.70 25.36 -0.30
N LEU A 199 6.22 24.13 -0.49
CA LEU A 199 6.74 23.18 -1.47
C LEU A 199 6.50 23.69 -2.89
N ARG A 200 5.28 24.09 -3.24
CA ARG A 200 4.95 24.67 -4.55
C ARG A 200 5.78 25.94 -4.83
N ASN A 201 5.94 26.83 -3.84
CA ASN A 201 6.77 28.02 -4.00
C ASN A 201 8.25 27.69 -4.20
N PHE A 202 8.76 26.65 -3.54
CA PHE A 202 10.10 26.15 -3.78
C PHE A 202 10.24 25.57 -5.20
N ARG A 203 9.31 24.73 -5.66
CA ARG A 203 9.29 24.15 -7.02
C ARG A 203 9.32 25.21 -8.12
N LYS A 204 8.68 26.36 -7.91
CA LYS A 204 8.73 27.50 -8.86
C LYS A 204 10.13 28.12 -9.01
N ARG A 205 11.01 27.96 -8.02
CA ARG A 205 12.34 28.60 -7.97
C ARG A 205 13.49 27.66 -8.36
N VAL A 206 13.25 26.35 -8.39
CA VAL A 206 14.28 25.35 -8.67
C VAL A 206 14.10 24.68 -10.04
N PRO A 207 15.15 24.08 -10.61
CA PRO A 207 15.03 23.25 -11.81
C PRO A 207 14.03 22.11 -11.62
N PRO A 208 13.33 21.67 -12.69
CA PRO A 208 12.30 20.63 -12.61
C PRO A 208 12.77 19.35 -11.90
N VAL A 209 14.01 18.91 -12.11
CA VAL A 209 14.59 17.70 -11.49
C VAL A 209 14.58 17.79 -9.95
N LEU A 210 14.94 18.95 -9.40
CA LEU A 210 14.87 19.19 -7.95
C LEU A 210 13.41 19.33 -7.50
N GLY A 211 12.53 19.87 -8.35
CA GLY A 211 11.09 19.92 -8.09
C GLY A 211 10.48 18.54 -7.84
N VAL A 212 10.86 17.52 -8.63
CA VAL A 212 10.38 16.13 -8.46
C VAL A 212 10.68 15.60 -7.06
N THR A 213 11.84 15.92 -6.48
CA THR A 213 12.22 15.42 -5.15
C THR A 213 11.29 15.89 -4.04
N THR A 214 10.59 17.00 -4.25
CA THR A 214 9.63 17.58 -3.29
C THR A 214 8.19 17.10 -3.49
N GLN A 215 7.93 16.18 -4.42
CA GLN A 215 6.63 15.51 -4.57
C GLN A 215 6.47 14.46 -3.48
N PHE A 216 6.24 14.90 -2.24
CA PHE A 216 6.28 14.03 -1.07
C PHE A 216 5.11 13.06 -1.00
N HIS A 217 3.99 13.39 -1.62
CA HIS A 217 2.89 12.44 -1.81
C HIS A 217 3.28 11.27 -2.74
N ALA A 218 4.05 11.51 -3.80
CA ALA A 218 4.60 10.45 -4.65
C ALA A 218 5.59 9.55 -3.88
N TRP A 219 6.42 10.14 -3.00
CA TRP A 219 7.28 9.37 -2.11
C TRP A 219 6.48 8.55 -1.09
N TRP A 220 5.33 9.04 -0.63
CA TRP A 220 4.40 8.27 0.18
C TRP A 220 3.97 6.97 -0.52
N HIS A 221 3.58 7.01 -1.80
CA HIS A 221 3.25 5.80 -2.57
C HIS A 221 4.42 4.81 -2.65
N ILE A 222 5.62 5.31 -2.92
CA ILE A 222 6.83 4.47 -3.02
C ILE A 222 7.12 3.78 -1.69
N LEU A 223 7.12 4.54 -0.60
CA LEU A 223 7.49 4.06 0.71
C LEU A 223 6.40 3.16 1.31
N THR A 224 5.13 3.54 1.24
CA THR A 224 4.04 2.69 1.75
C THR A 224 3.80 1.46 0.89
N GLY A 225 3.98 1.56 -0.43
CA GLY A 225 3.92 0.42 -1.34
C GLY A 225 5.02 -0.60 -1.03
N LEU A 226 6.27 -0.14 -0.86
CA LEU A 226 7.37 -0.98 -0.41
C LEU A 226 7.12 -1.53 1.00
N GLY A 227 6.71 -0.69 1.95
CA GLY A 227 6.41 -1.09 3.33
C GLY A 227 5.34 -2.18 3.40
N SER A 228 4.26 -2.03 2.64
CA SER A 228 3.17 -3.00 2.53
C SER A 228 3.63 -4.30 1.87
N TYR A 229 4.43 -4.22 0.81
CA TYR A 229 5.01 -5.40 0.19
C TYR A 229 5.92 -6.19 1.16
N LEU A 230 6.81 -5.48 1.86
CA LEU A 230 7.66 -6.07 2.90
C LEU A 230 6.83 -6.67 4.04
N HIS A 231 5.67 -6.07 4.37
CA HIS A 231 4.75 -6.63 5.35
C HIS A 231 4.12 -7.94 4.87
N ILE A 232 3.71 -8.04 3.59
CA ILE A 232 3.22 -9.30 3.01
C ILE A 232 4.31 -10.37 3.08
N LEU A 233 5.56 -10.02 2.72
CA LEU A 233 6.70 -10.94 2.87
C LEU A 233 6.89 -11.37 4.32
N PHE A 234 6.84 -10.44 5.27
CA PHE A 234 6.96 -10.74 6.70
C PHE A 234 5.87 -11.71 7.18
N SER A 235 4.62 -11.48 6.78
CA SER A 235 3.49 -12.35 7.10
C SER A 235 3.68 -13.75 6.50
N LEU A 236 4.10 -13.82 5.24
CA LEU A 236 4.36 -15.07 4.54
C LEU A 236 5.54 -15.83 5.15
N TYR A 237 6.63 -15.13 5.50
CA TYR A 237 7.81 -15.71 6.14
C TYR A 237 7.45 -16.31 7.50
N THR A 238 6.68 -15.57 8.30
CA THR A 238 6.14 -16.04 9.59
C THR A 238 5.38 -17.36 9.41
N ARG A 239 4.46 -17.42 8.44
CA ARG A 239 3.70 -18.64 8.15
C ARG A 239 4.58 -19.79 7.70
N THR A 240 5.60 -19.50 6.91
CA THR A 240 6.54 -20.50 6.40
C THR A 240 7.33 -21.14 7.53
N LEU A 241 7.80 -20.34 8.49
CA LEU A 241 8.48 -20.84 9.69
C LEU A 241 7.56 -21.70 10.55
N TYR A 242 6.29 -21.29 10.73
CA TYR A 242 5.31 -22.09 11.46
C TYR A 242 5.06 -23.46 10.81
N LEU A 243 4.98 -23.50 9.46
CA LEU A 243 4.83 -24.74 8.69
C LEU A 243 6.13 -25.55 8.55
N ARG A 244 7.24 -25.11 9.16
CA ARG A 244 8.57 -25.75 9.12
C ARG A 244 9.13 -25.94 7.70
N TYR A 245 8.71 -25.11 6.75
CA TYR A 245 9.34 -25.03 5.44
C TYR A 245 10.64 -24.22 5.54
N ARG A 246 11.58 -24.44 4.62
CA ARG A 246 12.82 -23.64 4.52
C ARG A 246 12.60 -22.53 3.49
N PRO A 247 12.38 -21.27 3.91
CA PRO A 247 12.26 -20.16 2.99
C PRO A 247 13.61 -19.84 2.35
N LYS A 248 13.61 -19.59 1.04
CA LYS A 248 14.74 -18.97 0.34
C LYS A 248 14.30 -17.61 -0.18
N VAL A 249 15.01 -16.55 0.24
CA VAL A 249 14.82 -15.22 -0.34
C VAL A 249 15.59 -15.17 -1.65
N LYS A 250 14.91 -14.85 -2.75
CA LYS A 250 15.54 -14.51 -4.02
C LYS A 250 15.18 -13.08 -4.40
N PHE A 251 16.07 -12.42 -5.12
CA PHE A 251 15.80 -11.09 -5.67
C PHE A 251 15.38 -11.23 -7.14
N LEU A 252 14.10 -10.94 -7.42
CA LEU A 252 13.58 -10.82 -8.78
C LEU A 252 14.27 -9.63 -9.46
N PHE A 253 14.82 -9.87 -10.65
CA PHE A 253 15.63 -8.88 -11.40
C PHE A 253 16.80 -8.29 -10.59
N GLY A 254 17.28 -8.99 -9.55
CA GLY A 254 18.36 -8.52 -8.67
C GLY A 254 17.97 -7.42 -7.67
N ILE A 255 16.72 -6.93 -7.69
CA ILE A 255 16.29 -5.76 -6.92
C ILE A 255 15.16 -6.11 -5.95
N TRP A 256 14.18 -6.92 -6.38
CA TRP A 256 12.94 -7.08 -5.62
C TRP A 256 12.90 -8.39 -4.82
N PRO A 257 12.82 -8.35 -3.47
CA PRO A 257 12.87 -9.57 -2.67
C PRO A 257 11.60 -10.40 -2.85
N ALA A 258 11.73 -11.71 -3.00
CA ALA A 258 10.62 -12.65 -3.04
C ALA A 258 10.97 -13.91 -2.24
N VAL A 259 10.00 -14.46 -1.51
CA VAL A 259 10.18 -15.70 -0.75
C VAL A 259 9.74 -16.87 -1.63
N MET A 260 10.69 -17.75 -1.95
CA MET A 260 10.43 -19.01 -2.64
C MET A 260 10.32 -20.18 -1.66
N PHE A 261 9.59 -21.20 -2.09
CA PHE A 261 9.35 -22.43 -1.35
C PHE A 261 10.02 -23.61 -2.05
N GLU A 262 10.89 -24.30 -1.32
CA GLU A 262 11.27 -25.67 -1.68
C GLU A 262 10.43 -26.63 -0.82
N PRO A 263 9.65 -27.55 -1.42
CA PRO A 263 9.03 -28.62 -0.66
C PRO A 263 10.10 -29.38 0.11
N GLN A 264 9.85 -29.74 1.38
CA GLN A 264 10.73 -30.66 2.07
C GLN A 264 10.88 -31.94 1.22
N ARG A 265 12.13 -32.32 0.92
CA ARG A 265 12.40 -33.67 0.39
C ARG A 265 11.76 -34.65 1.38
N LYS A 266 10.79 -35.43 0.90
CA LYS A 266 10.29 -36.57 1.65
C LYS A 266 11.50 -37.49 1.87
N HIS A 267 11.94 -37.62 3.12
CA HIS A 267 12.80 -38.72 3.54
C HIS A 267 11.95 -39.98 3.65
#